data_AF-A0A8T4TEN3-F1
#
_entry.id   AF-A0A8T4TEN3-F1
#
_cell.length_a   1.000
_cell.length_b   1.000
_cell.length_c   1.000
_cell.angle_alpha   90.00
_cell.angle_beta   90.00
_cell.angle_gamma   90.00
#
_symmetry.space_group_name_H-M   'P 1'
#
loop_
_entity.id
_entity.type
_entity.pdbx_description
1 polymer ?
#
loop_
_entity_poly.entity_id
_entity_poly.type
_entity_poly.pdbx_seq_one_letter_code
_entity_poly.pdbx_strand_id
1 'polypeptide(L)'
;MLVREANKLGYGKNSYKLLKELNVFLGILDEDTLQISKEIIELAEKRLNARNEKNWKEADKLRELIKTKGFLIEDTETSYKFKKL
;
A
#
# COMPACT_ATOMS: atom_id res chain seq x y z
N MET A 1 9.45 3.16 -27.45
CA MET A 1 9.54 2.02 -26.51
C MET A 1 8.77 2.40 -25.26
N LEU A 2 7.61 1.80 -25.03
CA LEU A 2 6.75 2.17 -23.89
C LEU A 2 7.37 1.60 -22.60
N VAL A 3 7.22 2.29 -21.47
CA VAL A 3 7.72 1.87 -20.14
C VAL A 3 7.34 0.41 -19.81
N ARG A 4 6.20 -0.06 -20.33
CA ARG A 4 5.74 -1.46 -20.23
C ARG A 4 6.67 -2.49 -20.88
N GLU A 5 7.32 -2.18 -22.00
CA GLU A 5 8.24 -3.09 -22.69
C GLU A 5 9.58 -3.21 -21.95
N ALA A 6 10.14 -2.08 -21.48
CA ALA A 6 11.37 -2.07 -20.69
C ALA A 6 11.22 -2.86 -19.37
N ASN A 7 10.03 -2.83 -18.75
CA ASN A 7 9.73 -3.63 -17.56
C ASN A 7 9.67 -5.14 -17.82
N LYS A 8 9.27 -5.59 -19.01
CA LYS A 8 9.28 -7.02 -19.39
C LYS A 8 10.70 -7.58 -19.54
N LEU A 9 11.67 -6.73 -19.85
CA LEU A 9 13.08 -7.08 -20.03
C LEU A 9 13.88 -7.02 -18.71
N GLY A 10 13.23 -6.78 -17.57
CA GLY A 10 13.87 -6.79 -16.24
C GLY A 10 14.67 -5.53 -15.89
N TYR A 11 14.82 -4.58 -16.81
CA TYR A 11 15.56 -3.32 -16.57
C TYR A 11 14.93 -2.46 -15.45
N GLY A 12 13.62 -2.57 -15.23
CA GLY A 12 12.90 -1.77 -14.22
C GLY A 12 13.43 -1.90 -12.80
N LYS A 13 13.93 -3.10 -12.40
CA LYS A 13 14.49 -3.31 -11.05
C LYS A 13 15.82 -2.57 -10.86
N ASN A 14 16.69 -2.62 -11.86
CA ASN A 14 18.00 -1.96 -11.81
C ASN A 14 17.87 -0.44 -11.88
N SER A 15 16.97 0.06 -12.73
CA SER A 15 16.67 1.49 -12.80
C SER A 15 16.10 2.04 -11.49
N TYR A 16 15.20 1.29 -10.84
CA TYR A 16 14.65 1.67 -9.53
C TYR A 16 15.72 1.70 -8.44
N LYS A 17 16.63 0.72 -8.44
CA LYS A 17 17.76 0.69 -7.50
C LYS A 17 18.69 1.89 -7.67
N LEU A 18 19.06 2.20 -8.91
CA LEU A 18 19.89 3.37 -9.23
C LEU A 18 19.21 4.68 -8.80
N LEU A 19 17.90 4.81 -9.02
CA LEU A 19 17.14 5.97 -8.57
C LEU A 19 17.15 6.12 -7.05
N LYS A 20 17.04 5.03 -6.28
CA LYS A 20 17.17 5.06 -4.83
C LYS A 20 18.57 5.47 -4.37
N GLU A 21 19.63 4.93 -4.99
CA GLU A 21 21.02 5.27 -4.67
C GLU A 21 21.30 6.76 -4.91
N LEU A 22 20.82 7.32 -6.03
CA LEU A 22 20.95 8.75 -6.31
C LEU A 22 20.11 9.61 -5.37
N ASN A 23 18.95 9.11 -4.93
CA ASN A 23 18.12 9.83 -3.99
C ASN A 23 18.77 10.03 -2.62
N VAL A 24 19.66 9.14 -2.19
CA VAL A 24 20.43 9.33 -0.94
C VAL A 24 21.23 10.63 -0.98
N PHE A 25 21.76 10.98 -2.15
CA PHE A 25 22.55 12.21 -2.32
C PHE A 25 21.68 13.42 -2.65
N LEU A 26 20.68 13.25 -3.52
CA LEU A 26 19.87 14.35 -4.04
C LEU A 26 18.71 14.74 -3.12
N GLY A 27 18.13 13.79 -2.38
CA GLY A 27 16.98 14.01 -1.50
C GLY A 27 15.72 14.52 -2.20
N ILE A 28 15.58 14.28 -3.51
CA ILE A 28 14.50 14.82 -4.35
C ILE A 28 13.27 13.92 -4.36
N LEU A 29 13.43 12.62 -4.10
CA LEU A 29 12.33 11.68 -3.94
C LEU A 29 11.95 11.63 -2.47
N ASP A 30 10.76 12.17 -2.18
CA ASP A 30 10.08 11.88 -0.93
C ASP A 30 9.62 10.41 -0.97
N GLU A 31 10.30 9.56 -0.20
CA GLU A 31 9.71 8.28 0.15
C GLU A 31 8.57 8.58 1.13
N ASP A 32 7.34 8.67 0.61
CA ASP A 32 6.11 8.63 1.39
C ASP A 32 6.05 7.30 2.14
N THR A 33 6.86 7.18 3.19
CA THR A 33 6.75 6.14 4.19
C THR A 33 5.51 6.50 4.99
N LEU A 34 4.38 6.01 4.49
CA LEU A 34 3.14 5.91 5.24
C LEU A 34 3.48 5.23 6.57
N GLN A 35 3.66 6.05 7.63
CA GLN A 35 3.79 5.57 9.01
C GLN A 35 2.43 5.04 9.44
N ILE A 36 2.12 3.84 8.99
CA ILE A 36 0.91 3.13 9.37
C ILE A 36 1.18 2.56 10.76
N SER A 37 0.41 3.00 11.75
CA SER A 37 0.50 2.47 13.10
C SER A 37 0.13 0.98 13.11
N LYS A 38 0.73 0.20 14.01
CA LYS A 38 0.43 -1.23 14.18
C LYS A 38 -1.07 -1.49 14.34
N GLU A 39 -1.77 -0.61 15.04
CA GLU A 39 -3.23 -0.69 15.20
C GLU A 39 -4.00 -0.66 13.87
N ILE A 40 -3.56 0.14 12.89
CA ILE A 40 -4.23 0.22 11.59
C ILE A 40 -3.98 -1.06 10.78
N ILE A 41 -2.76 -1.63 10.88
CA ILE A 41 -2.44 -2.92 10.27
C ILE A 41 -3.32 -4.02 10.87
N GLU A 42 -3.45 -4.08 12.20
CA GLU A 42 -4.33 -5.03 12.87
C GLU A 42 -5.80 -4.89 12.46
N LEU A 43 -6.29 -3.65 12.30
CA LEU A 43 -7.66 -3.41 11.81
C LEU A 43 -7.85 -3.91 10.37
N ALA A 44 -6.83 -3.75 9.52
CA ALA A 44 -6.86 -4.24 8.14
C ALA A 44 -6.82 -5.77 8.06
N GLU A 45 -6.02 -6.42 8.90
CA GLU A 45 -6.00 -7.88 9.02
C GLU A 45 -7.33 -8.43 9.52
N LYS A 46 -7.92 -7.81 10.56
CA LYS A 46 -9.26 -8.16 11.04
C LYS A 46 -10.30 -8.02 9.93
N ARG A 47 -10.17 -7.01 9.07
CA ARG A 47 -11.06 -6.81 7.93
C ARG A 47 -10.87 -7.88 6.85
N LEU A 48 -9.63 -8.30 6.59
CA LEU A 48 -9.33 -9.39 5.67
C LEU A 48 -9.97 -10.70 6.16
N ASN A 49 -9.84 -10.99 7.46
CA ASN A 49 -10.47 -12.14 8.08
C ASN A 49 -12.01 -12.07 8.01
N ALA A 50 -12.60 -10.91 8.33
CA ALA A 50 -14.04 -10.71 8.20
C ALA A 50 -14.54 -10.89 6.75
N ARG A 51 -13.75 -10.50 5.73
CA ARG A 51 -14.05 -10.80 4.32
C ARG A 51 -13.98 -12.29 4.02
N ASN A 52 -12.97 -12.99 4.52
CA ASN A 52 -12.82 -14.44 4.34
C ASN A 52 -13.98 -15.22 4.99
N GLU A 53 -14.46 -14.74 6.13
CA GLU A 53 -15.63 -15.27 6.84
C GLU A 53 -16.98 -14.78 6.24
N LYS A 54 -16.96 -14.01 5.15
CA LYS A 54 -18.14 -13.39 4.49
C LYS A 54 -18.98 -12.51 5.44
N ASN A 55 -18.36 -11.97 6.47
CA ASN A 55 -18.97 -11.04 7.42
C ASN A 55 -18.83 -9.59 6.92
N TRP A 56 -19.67 -9.24 5.95
CA TRP A 56 -19.66 -7.93 5.29
C TRP A 56 -19.94 -6.77 6.26
N LYS A 57 -20.80 -6.99 7.27
CA LYS A 57 -21.13 -5.98 8.29
C LYS A 57 -19.90 -5.57 9.10
N GLU A 58 -19.09 -6.54 9.49
CA GLU A 58 -17.89 -6.29 10.28
C GLU A 58 -16.77 -5.67 9.44
N ALA A 59 -16.62 -6.12 8.19
CA ALA A 59 -15.69 -5.53 7.24
C ALA A 59 -15.97 -4.03 6.98
N ASP A 60 -17.25 -3.65 6.84
CA ASP A 60 -17.62 -2.23 6.65
C ASP A 60 -17.39 -1.39 7.91
N LYS A 61 -17.67 -1.93 9.11
CA LYS A 61 -17.34 -1.24 10.37
C LYS A 61 -15.83 -0.96 10.48
N LEU A 62 -15.00 -1.95 10.15
CA LEU A 62 -13.54 -1.83 10.18
C LEU A 62 -13.04 -0.82 9.13
N ARG A 63 -13.67 -0.77 7.96
CA ARG A 63 -13.36 0.22 6.91
C ARG A 63 -13.60 1.64 7.41
N GLU A 64 -14.75 1.91 8.02
CA GLU A 64 -15.04 3.24 8.57
C GLU A 64 -14.07 3.60 9.71
N LEU A 65 -13.71 2.66 10.56
CA LEU A 65 -12.69 2.85 11.60
C LEU A 65 -11.33 3.28 11.02
N ILE A 66 -10.86 2.59 9.98
CA ILE A 66 -9.60 2.94 9.30
C ILE A 66 -9.70 4.33 8.65
N LYS A 67 -10.87 4.65 8.07
CA LYS A 67 -11.17 5.96 7.48
C LYS A 67 -11.17 7.09 8.52
N THR A 68 -11.74 6.87 9.70
CA THR A 68 -11.70 7.87 10.81
C THR A 68 -10.29 8.13 11.30
N LYS A 69 -9.37 7.17 11.16
CA LYS A 69 -7.94 7.35 11.46
C LYS A 69 -7.18 8.10 10.35
N GLY A 70 -7.86 8.53 9.27
CA GLY A 70 -7.25 9.29 8.17
C GLY A 70 -6.61 8.44 7.07
N PHE A 71 -6.96 7.15 7.00
CA PHE A 71 -6.43 6.23 5.99
C PHE A 71 -7.58 5.63 5.19
N LEU A 72 -7.45 5.62 3.87
CA LEU A 72 -8.30 4.85 2.99
C LEU A 72 -7.70 3.45 2.83
N ILE A 73 -8.55 2.41 2.91
CA ILE A 73 -8.12 1.03 2.68
C ILE A 73 -8.74 0.48 1.38
N GLU A 74 -7.89 0.19 0.41
CA GLU A 74 -8.24 -0.43 -0.87
C GLU A 74 -7.94 -1.93 -0.78
N ASP A 75 -8.94 -2.77 -1.07
CA ASP A 75 -8.71 -4.22 -1.16
C ASP A 75 -8.15 -4.58 -2.53
N THR A 76 -7.16 -5.47 -2.54
CA THR A 76 -6.74 -6.22 -3.72
C THR A 76 -7.10 -7.70 -3.55
N GLU A 77 -6.98 -8.49 -4.62
CA GLU A 77 -7.37 -9.91 -4.62
C GLU A 77 -6.65 -10.74 -3.54
N THR A 78 -5.43 -10.35 -3.17
CA THR A 78 -4.58 -11.09 -2.22
C THR A 78 -4.06 -10.23 -1.07
N SER A 79 -4.37 -8.94 -1.03
CA SER A 79 -3.78 -7.99 -0.08
C SER A 79 -4.68 -6.77 0.13
N TYR A 80 -4.18 -5.80 0.90
CA TYR A 80 -4.81 -4.51 1.09
C TYR A 80 -3.75 -3.42 0.92
N LYS A 81 -4.16 -2.27 0.41
CA LYS A 81 -3.32 -1.07 0.28
C LYS A 81 -3.91 0.05 1.10
N PHE A 82 -3.05 0.77 1.81
CA PHE A 82 -3.44 2.01 2.47
C PHE A 82 -3.10 3.19 1.58
N LYS A 83 -3.97 4.18 1.60
CA LYS A 83 -3.75 5.49 1.01
C LYS A 83 -4.04 6.53 2.09
N LYS A 84 -3.15 7.50 2.27
CA LYS A 84 -3.44 8.62 3.16
C LYS A 84 -4.58 9.44 2.55
N LEU A 85 -5.55 9.84 3.38
CA LEU A 85 -6.56 10.82 2.99
C LEU A 85 -5.99 12.24 3.03
#